data_AF-A0A5P8P094-F1
#
_entry.id   AF-A0A5P8P094-F1
#
_cell.length_a   1.000
_cell.length_b   1.000
_cell.length_c   1.000
_cell.angle_alpha   90.00
_cell.angle_beta   90.00
_cell.angle_gamma   90.00
#
_symmetry.space_group_name_H-M   'P 1'
#
loop_
_entity.id
_entity.type
_entity.pdbx_description
1 polymer ?
#
loop_
_entity_poly.entity_id
_entity_poly.type
_entity_poly.pdbx_seq_one_letter_code
_entity_poly.pdbx_strand_id
1 'polypeptide(L)'
;MFKILLALTLWVSLYATQKYTGCELAQYGDVKVQLDKKADFVKVKYDAIAKSGSNFKDILVGSKITLDDKKVIEIIDIRANKRVKGEPRTGSLTVSRDSKKIKMNYWYNNGHFIAYSQKNQEHLSFYFDIKAILCYTN
;
A
#
# COMPACT_ATOMS: atom_id res chain seq x y z
N MET A 1 15.34 64.42 -9.00
CA MET A 1 14.33 64.00 -8.02
C MET A 1 13.19 63.31 -8.76
N PHE A 2 13.00 61.99 -8.59
CA PHE A 2 11.75 61.20 -8.73
C PHE A 2 12.15 59.71 -8.92
N LYS A 3 12.38 59.00 -7.81
CA LYS A 3 11.44 58.03 -7.22
C LYS A 3 11.14 56.84 -8.15
N ILE A 4 12.01 55.85 -8.07
CA ILE A 4 11.77 54.45 -8.44
C ILE A 4 10.66 53.93 -7.52
N LEU A 5 9.51 53.53 -8.08
CA LEU A 5 8.47 52.82 -7.34
C LEU A 5 8.50 51.34 -7.75
N LEU A 6 9.32 50.56 -7.05
CA LEU A 6 9.36 49.11 -7.14
C LEU A 6 8.19 48.57 -6.30
N ALA A 7 7.06 48.24 -6.92
CA ALA A 7 5.93 47.60 -6.25
C ALA A 7 6.20 46.09 -6.11
N LEU A 8 6.88 45.71 -5.04
CA LEU A 8 7.12 44.31 -4.67
C LEU A 8 5.89 43.76 -3.93
N THR A 9 4.92 43.24 -4.66
CA THR A 9 3.77 42.55 -4.05
C THR A 9 4.18 41.14 -3.63
N LEU A 10 4.58 41.01 -2.36
CA LEU A 10 4.70 39.74 -1.66
C LEU A 10 3.30 39.14 -1.46
N TRP A 11 2.89 38.26 -2.38
CA TRP A 11 1.86 37.27 -2.07
C TRP A 11 2.46 36.26 -1.09
N VAL A 12 2.20 36.48 0.19
CA VAL A 12 2.43 35.49 1.23
C VAL A 12 1.36 34.41 1.04
N SER A 13 1.69 33.33 0.34
CA SER A 13 0.89 32.11 0.38
C SER A 13 0.96 31.55 1.80
N LEU A 14 -0.09 31.82 2.58
CA LEU A 14 -0.41 31.04 3.78
C LEU A 14 -0.63 29.59 3.32
N TYR A 15 0.44 28.79 3.31
CA TYR A 15 0.31 27.35 3.36
C TYR A 15 -0.29 27.03 4.71
N ALA A 16 -1.62 26.87 4.75
CA ALA A 16 -2.28 26.24 5.87
C ALA A 16 -1.66 24.85 6.01
N THR A 17 -0.75 24.68 6.97
CA THR A 17 -0.19 23.38 7.31
C THR A 17 -1.33 22.57 7.91
N GLN A 18 -2.00 21.80 7.05
CA GLN A 18 -3.04 20.89 7.46
C GLN A 18 -2.43 19.96 8.51
N LYS A 19 -2.99 20.00 9.72
CA LYS A 19 -2.57 19.20 10.87
C LYS A 19 -2.87 17.73 10.59
N TYR A 20 -2.01 17.06 9.83
CA TYR A 20 -2.08 15.62 9.60
C TYR A 20 -1.77 14.92 10.92
N THR A 21 -2.70 14.13 11.42
CA THR A 21 -2.45 13.20 12.52
C THR A 21 -2.29 11.80 11.95
N GLY A 22 -1.31 11.05 12.44
CA GLY A 22 -1.07 9.67 12.02
C GLY A 22 0.27 9.48 11.32
N CYS A 23 0.46 8.28 10.75
CA CYS A 23 1.70 7.90 10.11
C CYS A 23 1.51 7.65 8.61
N GLU A 24 2.48 8.08 7.83
CA GLU A 24 2.64 7.73 6.43
C GLU A 24 3.25 6.33 6.32
N LEU A 25 2.64 5.49 5.50
CA LEU A 25 3.02 4.10 5.26
C LEU A 25 3.75 3.98 3.92
N ALA A 26 4.72 3.08 3.83
CA ALA A 26 5.40 2.73 2.58
C ALA A 26 5.64 1.23 2.50
N GLN A 27 5.53 0.67 1.29
CA GLN A 27 6.04 -0.66 1.01
C GLN A 27 7.56 -0.60 0.97
N TYR A 28 8.21 -1.51 1.69
CA TYR A 28 9.65 -1.56 1.84
C TYR A 28 10.17 -2.96 1.47
N GLY A 29 11.37 -3.04 0.87
CA GLY A 29 11.99 -4.31 0.53
C GLY A 29 11.28 -5.08 -0.58
N ASP A 30 11.48 -6.38 -0.59
CA ASP A 30 10.98 -7.26 -1.66
C ASP A 30 9.55 -7.73 -1.39
N VAL A 31 8.72 -7.68 -2.43
CA VAL A 31 7.42 -8.38 -2.44
C VAL A 31 7.66 -9.84 -2.79
N LYS A 32 6.99 -10.73 -2.08
CA LYS A 32 7.11 -12.17 -2.28
C LYS A 32 5.76 -12.83 -2.49
N VAL A 33 5.74 -13.87 -3.31
CA VAL A 33 4.54 -14.63 -3.67
C VAL A 33 4.77 -16.11 -3.40
N GLN A 34 3.73 -16.79 -2.95
CA GLN A 34 3.67 -18.25 -2.87
C GLN A 34 2.53 -18.73 -3.76
N LEU A 35 2.80 -19.70 -4.62
CA LEU A 35 1.85 -20.31 -5.55
C LEU A 35 1.68 -21.80 -5.24
N ASP A 36 0.49 -22.34 -5.45
CA ASP A 36 0.20 -23.79 -5.51
C ASP A 36 0.65 -24.59 -4.28
N LYS A 37 0.61 -23.96 -3.09
CA LYS A 37 1.11 -24.54 -1.82
C LYS A 37 2.59 -24.92 -1.85
N LYS A 38 3.39 -24.37 -2.77
CA LYS A 38 4.86 -24.51 -2.71
C LYS A 38 5.36 -24.06 -1.35
N ALA A 39 6.40 -24.71 -0.82
CA ALA A 39 6.91 -24.41 0.52
C ALA A 39 7.38 -22.95 0.65
N ASP A 40 8.00 -22.41 -0.39
CA ASP A 40 8.72 -21.15 -0.31
C ASP A 40 8.00 -19.97 -0.96
N PHE A 41 8.19 -18.80 -0.35
CA PHE A 41 7.88 -17.51 -0.94
C PHE A 41 9.01 -17.10 -1.90
N VAL A 42 8.65 -16.80 -3.15
CA VAL A 42 9.58 -16.36 -4.19
C VAL A 42 9.47 -14.85 -4.37
N LYS A 43 10.61 -14.17 -4.51
CA LYS A 43 10.66 -12.74 -4.85
C LYS A 43 10.07 -12.51 -6.23
N VAL A 44 9.27 -11.47 -6.37
CA VAL A 44 8.64 -11.09 -7.64
C VAL A 44 8.95 -9.64 -7.99
N LYS A 45 8.75 -9.27 -9.24
CA LYS A 45 8.77 -7.86 -9.62
C LYS A 45 7.48 -7.19 -9.12
N TYR A 46 7.63 -6.08 -8.43
CA TYR A 46 6.54 -5.27 -7.91
C TYR A 46 6.62 -3.85 -8.45
N ASP A 47 5.58 -3.44 -9.17
CA ASP A 47 5.39 -2.08 -9.67
C ASP A 47 4.37 -1.38 -8.75
N ALA A 48 4.87 -0.56 -7.82
CA ALA A 48 4.05 0.15 -6.85
C ALA A 48 3.24 1.27 -7.50
N ILE A 49 2.00 1.46 -7.07
CA ILE A 49 1.16 2.61 -7.47
C ILE A 49 1.68 3.93 -6.88
N ALA A 50 2.19 3.87 -5.65
CA ALA A 50 2.73 4.99 -4.91
C ALA A 50 3.86 4.50 -4.00
N LYS A 51 4.83 5.39 -3.75
CA LYS A 51 5.96 5.09 -2.85
C LYS A 51 5.53 5.10 -1.39
N SER A 52 4.54 5.91 -1.05
CA SER A 52 4.01 6.07 0.30
C SER A 52 2.59 6.63 0.27
N GLY A 53 1.88 6.55 1.40
CA GLY A 53 0.50 7.00 1.52
C GLY A 53 -0.05 6.89 2.93
N SER A 54 -1.25 7.44 3.16
CA SER A 54 -1.84 7.54 4.50
C SER A 54 -2.40 6.21 5.02
N ASN A 55 -2.66 5.27 4.11
CA ASN A 55 -3.29 3.99 4.42
C ASN A 55 -2.91 2.92 3.38
N PHE A 56 -3.32 1.66 3.61
CA PHE A 56 -3.00 0.56 2.69
C PHE A 56 -3.59 0.71 1.30
N LYS A 57 -4.77 1.33 1.16
CA LYS A 57 -5.41 1.53 -0.14
C LYS A 57 -4.54 2.43 -1.02
N ASP A 58 -4.04 3.53 -0.45
CA ASP A 58 -3.21 4.51 -1.15
C ASP A 58 -1.92 3.90 -1.73
N ILE A 59 -1.33 2.91 -1.05
CA ILE A 59 -0.04 2.31 -1.46
C ILE A 59 -0.16 0.96 -2.17
N LEU A 60 -1.32 0.30 -2.11
CA LEU A 60 -1.51 -1.05 -2.68
C LEU A 60 -2.45 -1.06 -3.89
N VAL A 61 -3.57 -0.32 -3.88
CA VAL A 61 -4.57 -0.45 -4.95
C VAL A 61 -4.09 0.23 -6.23
N GLY A 62 -3.99 -0.54 -7.31
CA GLY A 62 -3.38 -0.18 -8.59
C GLY A 62 -1.96 -0.72 -8.76
N SER A 63 -1.33 -1.24 -7.70
CA SER A 63 -0.01 -1.85 -7.80
C SER A 63 -0.07 -3.19 -8.56
N LYS A 64 1.02 -3.51 -9.24
CA LYS A 64 1.14 -4.71 -10.07
C LYS A 64 2.26 -5.61 -9.60
N ILE A 65 2.00 -6.91 -9.63
CA ILE A 65 2.94 -7.98 -9.30
C ILE A 65 3.14 -8.79 -10.58
N THR A 66 4.38 -8.89 -11.05
CA THR A 66 4.73 -9.71 -12.22
C THR A 66 5.43 -10.98 -11.75
N LEU A 67 4.82 -12.12 -12.08
CA LEU A 67 5.35 -13.46 -11.83
C LEU A 67 6.42 -13.84 -12.86
N ASP A 68 7.21 -14.87 -12.57
CA ASP A 68 8.30 -15.33 -13.46
C ASP A 68 7.82 -15.76 -14.86
N ASP A 69 6.58 -16.27 -14.96
CA ASP A 69 5.92 -16.61 -16.22
C ASP A 69 5.33 -15.39 -16.95
N LYS A 70 5.72 -14.18 -16.53
CA LYS A 70 5.25 -12.87 -17.03
C LYS A 70 3.75 -12.62 -16.83
N LYS A 71 3.04 -13.45 -16.07
CA LYS A 71 1.66 -13.14 -15.67
C LYS A 71 1.65 -11.98 -14.70
N VAL A 72 0.71 -11.07 -14.90
CA VAL A 72 0.54 -9.88 -14.08
C VAL A 72 -0.68 -10.05 -13.18
N ILE A 73 -0.48 -9.76 -11.89
CA ILE A 73 -1.54 -9.66 -10.90
C ILE A 73 -1.66 -8.21 -10.48
N GLU A 74 -2.87 -7.66 -10.55
CA GLU A 74 -3.15 -6.29 -10.12
C GLU A 74 -3.94 -6.29 -8.82
N ILE A 75 -3.56 -5.45 -7.86
CA ILE A 75 -4.34 -5.23 -6.65
C ILE A 75 -5.44 -4.23 -6.97
N ILE A 76 -6.71 -4.65 -6.87
CA ILE A 76 -7.84 -3.83 -7.34
C ILE A 76 -8.75 -3.32 -6.22
N ASP A 77 -8.74 -3.94 -5.04
CA ASP A 77 -9.50 -3.46 -3.88
C ASP A 77 -8.84 -3.92 -2.57
N ILE A 78 -9.04 -3.13 -1.52
CA ILE A 78 -8.69 -3.52 -0.15
C ILE A 78 -9.71 -2.91 0.82
N ARG A 79 -10.16 -3.74 1.77
CA ARG A 79 -11.12 -3.33 2.80
C ARG A 79 -10.67 -3.83 4.15
N ALA A 80 -10.47 -2.91 5.09
CA ALA A 80 -10.13 -3.25 6.46
C ALA A 80 -11.37 -3.68 7.25
N ASN A 81 -11.19 -4.68 8.11
CA ASN A 81 -12.17 -5.03 9.12
C ASN A 81 -12.20 -3.96 10.23
N LYS A 82 -13.27 -3.98 11.03
CA LYS A 82 -13.38 -3.11 12.21
C LYS A 82 -12.17 -3.31 13.14
N ARG A 83 -11.59 -2.21 13.61
CA ARG A 83 -10.43 -2.23 14.49
C ARG A 83 -10.81 -2.78 15.87
N VAL A 84 -10.15 -3.88 16.27
CA VAL A 84 -10.11 -4.36 17.66
C VAL A 84 -8.80 -3.91 18.28
N LYS A 85 -8.80 -3.13 19.37
CA LYS A 85 -7.56 -2.61 19.99
C LYS A 85 -6.65 -3.76 20.44
N GLY A 86 -5.34 -3.61 20.28
CA GLY A 86 -4.34 -4.64 20.66
C GLY A 86 -4.11 -5.73 19.62
N GLU A 87 -5.10 -6.01 18.77
CA GLU A 87 -4.98 -7.07 17.76
C GLU A 87 -4.16 -6.63 16.52
N PRO A 88 -3.77 -7.58 15.66
CA PRO A 88 -3.36 -7.28 14.29
C PRO A 88 -4.48 -6.62 13.46
N ARG A 89 -4.10 -5.86 12.43
CA ARG A 89 -5.07 -5.33 11.44
C ARG A 89 -5.42 -6.44 10.48
N THR A 90 -6.71 -6.65 10.21
CA THR A 90 -7.16 -7.66 9.26
C THR A 90 -8.15 -7.06 8.27
N GLY A 91 -8.42 -7.79 7.20
CA GLY A 91 -9.40 -7.39 6.20
C GLY A 91 -9.37 -8.29 4.98
N SER A 92 -9.86 -7.74 3.87
CA SER A 92 -9.87 -8.40 2.57
C SER A 92 -9.08 -7.60 1.54
N LEU A 93 -8.32 -8.30 0.72
CA LEU A 93 -7.61 -7.82 -0.46
C LEU A 93 -8.23 -8.51 -1.68
N THR A 94 -8.53 -7.78 -2.74
CA THR A 94 -8.96 -8.36 -4.00
C THR A 94 -7.92 -8.08 -5.06
N VAL A 95 -7.53 -9.12 -5.79
CA VAL A 95 -6.62 -9.00 -6.92
C VAL A 95 -7.27 -9.50 -8.20
N SER A 96 -6.81 -8.97 -9.33
CA SER A 96 -7.16 -9.41 -10.67
C SER A 96 -6.01 -10.20 -11.26
N ARG A 97 -6.27 -11.41 -11.74
CA ARG A 97 -5.33 -12.25 -12.48
C ARG A 97 -6.08 -12.88 -13.64
N ASP A 98 -5.61 -12.69 -14.88
CA ASP A 98 -6.24 -13.24 -16.08
C ASP A 98 -7.76 -12.95 -16.15
N SER A 99 -8.15 -11.70 -15.82
CA SER A 99 -9.54 -11.23 -15.68
C SER A 99 -10.39 -11.89 -14.59
N LYS A 100 -9.82 -12.79 -13.78
CA LYS A 100 -10.46 -13.38 -12.61
C LYS A 100 -10.16 -12.54 -11.36
N LYS A 101 -11.20 -12.33 -10.55
CA LYS A 101 -11.07 -11.67 -9.25
C LYS A 101 -10.85 -12.71 -8.16
N ILE A 102 -9.72 -12.62 -7.46
CA ILE A 102 -9.36 -13.51 -6.35
C ILE A 102 -9.47 -12.70 -5.07
N LYS A 103 -10.22 -13.22 -4.09
CA LYS A 103 -10.40 -12.58 -2.79
C LYS A 103 -9.48 -13.23 -1.77
N MET A 104 -8.74 -12.41 -1.06
CA MET A 104 -7.73 -12.82 -0.11
C MET A 104 -8.05 -12.21 1.24
N ASN A 105 -7.89 -12.98 2.31
CA ASN A 105 -7.90 -12.41 3.65
C ASN A 105 -6.49 -11.93 3.95
N TYR A 106 -6.34 -10.71 4.46
CA TYR A 106 -5.05 -10.20 4.88
C TYR A 106 -4.95 -10.07 6.39
N TRP A 107 -3.71 -10.13 6.84
CA TRP A 107 -3.29 -9.90 8.21
C TRP A 107 -2.06 -8.99 8.19
N TYR A 108 -2.08 -7.95 9.01
CA TYR A 108 -0.99 -7.00 9.15
C TYR A 108 -0.62 -6.82 10.62
N ASN A 109 0.64 -7.07 10.93
CA ASN A 109 1.20 -6.88 12.26
C ASN A 109 2.67 -6.50 12.18
N ASN A 110 3.10 -5.55 13.02
CA ASN A 110 4.50 -5.15 13.15
C ASN A 110 5.23 -4.92 11.81
N GLY A 111 4.51 -4.36 10.83
CA GLY A 111 5.05 -4.05 9.52
C GLY A 111 4.99 -5.19 8.50
N HIS A 112 4.53 -6.38 8.87
CA HIS A 112 4.38 -7.50 7.94
C HIS A 112 2.94 -7.60 7.48
N PHE A 113 2.70 -7.44 6.19
CA PHE A 113 1.41 -7.63 5.54
C PHE A 113 1.42 -8.96 4.80
N ILE A 114 0.51 -9.86 5.17
CA ILE A 114 0.36 -11.15 4.53
C ILE A 114 -1.08 -11.32 4.06
N ALA A 115 -1.26 -11.76 2.82
CA ALA A 115 -2.57 -12.06 2.26
C ALA A 115 -2.61 -13.48 1.74
N TYR A 116 -3.70 -14.20 2.04
CA TYR A 116 -3.91 -15.58 1.61
C TYR A 116 -5.27 -15.68 0.90
N SER A 117 -5.30 -16.36 -0.24
CA SER A 117 -6.56 -16.69 -0.90
C SER A 117 -7.47 -17.55 0.00
N GLN A 118 -8.77 -17.41 -0.18
CA GLN A 118 -9.75 -18.21 0.56
C GLN A 118 -9.72 -19.68 0.10
N LYS A 119 -10.11 -20.61 0.98
CA LYS A 119 -10.23 -22.05 0.65
C LYS A 119 -11.10 -22.20 -0.62
N ASN A 120 -10.63 -23.04 -1.56
CA ASN A 120 -11.23 -23.30 -2.89
C ASN A 120 -10.97 -22.24 -3.97
N GLN A 121 -10.11 -21.26 -3.72
CA GLN A 121 -9.55 -20.38 -4.76
C GLN A 121 -8.12 -20.80 -5.10
N GLU A 122 -7.52 -20.18 -6.13
CA GLU A 122 -6.12 -20.37 -6.48
C GLU A 122 -5.24 -20.27 -5.23
N HIS A 123 -4.36 -21.25 -4.99
CA HIS A 123 -3.45 -21.23 -3.85
C HIS A 123 -2.39 -20.14 -4.05
N LEU A 124 -2.72 -18.93 -3.60
CA LEU A 124 -1.97 -17.72 -3.84
C LEU A 124 -1.82 -17.00 -2.50
N SER A 125 -0.58 -16.68 -2.15
CA SER A 125 -0.26 -15.89 -0.97
C SER A 125 0.68 -14.77 -1.34
N PHE A 126 0.52 -13.61 -0.69
CA PHE A 126 1.41 -12.47 -0.82
C PHE A 126 2.01 -12.10 0.51
N TYR A 127 3.26 -11.65 0.46
CA TYR A 127 3.98 -11.08 1.58
C TYR A 127 4.57 -9.73 1.16
N PHE A 128 4.30 -8.71 1.97
CA PHE A 128 4.86 -7.36 1.83
C PHE A 128 5.37 -6.91 3.20
N ASP A 129 6.52 -6.23 3.21
CA ASP A 129 6.87 -5.37 4.35
C ASP A 129 6.32 -3.97 4.10
N ILE A 130 5.55 -3.45 5.05
CA ILE A 130 4.96 -2.11 5.04
C ILE A 130 5.34 -1.41 6.34
N LYS A 131 5.99 -0.26 6.26
CA LYS A 131 6.48 0.46 7.45
C LYS A 131 5.82 1.83 7.55
N ALA A 132 5.63 2.29 8.78
CA ALA A 132 5.43 3.70 9.06
C ALA A 132 6.78 4.42 8.86
N ILE A 133 6.84 5.38 7.94
CA ILE A 133 8.07 6.09 7.59
C ILE A 133 8.15 7.49 8.22
N LEU A 134 6.99 8.13 8.43
CA LEU A 134 6.87 9.44 9.04
C LEU A 134 5.59 9.46 9.89
N CYS A 135 5.67 9.92 11.14
CA CYS A 135 4.53 10.04 12.03
C CYS A 135 4.40 11.48 12.52
N TYR A 136 3.19 12.01 12.42
CA TYR A 136 2.86 13.36 12.81
C TYR A 136 1.96 13.33 14.05
N THR A 137 2.35 14.08 15.08
CA THR A 137 1.58 14.29 16.30
C THR A 137 1.15 15.76 16.37
N ASN A 138 -0.11 16.00 16.71
CA ASN A 138 -0.64 17.34 16.92
C ASN A 138 -0.17 17.98 18.22
#